data_AF-A0A5S9M5H0-F1
#
_entry.id   AF-A0A5S9M5H0-F1
#
_cell.length_a   1.000
_cell.length_b   1.000
_cell.length_c   1.000
_cell.angle_alpha   90.00
_cell.angle_beta   90.00
_cell.angle_gamma   90.00
#
_symmetry.space_group_name_H-M   'P 1'
#
loop_
_entity.id
_entity.type
_entity.pdbx_description
1 polymer ?
#
loop_
_entity_poly.entity_id
_entity_poly.type
_entity_poly.pdbx_seq_one_letter_code
_entity_poly.pdbx_strand_id
1 'polypeptide(L)'
;MYSYEESAKTLMDNYLDNVEAYCNKNKLRDPLTGEEMNPDEKLMRSIEEQIGISENAKKAFREEILIRISAYARKGKRFDYNSHERLREAIQKKLFADLKDVVKITTSTKTPDEQQLKKVNEVVARLIDEHGYNSTSANELLKNM
;
A
#
# COMPACT_ATOMS: atom_id res chain seq x y z
N MET A 1 8.34 6.06 14.33
CA MET A 1 7.01 6.32 13.75
C MET A 1 7.27 6.53 12.27
N TYR A 2 6.91 5.54 11.44
CA TYR A 2 7.24 5.55 10.02
C TYR A 2 6.51 6.70 9.33
N SER A 3 7.23 7.50 8.52
CA SER A 3 6.58 8.55 7.73
C SER A 3 5.66 7.94 6.66
N TYR A 4 4.79 8.76 6.05
CA TYR A 4 3.96 8.29 4.93
C TYR A 4 4.77 7.59 3.86
N GLU A 5 5.83 8.29 3.47
CA GLU A 5 6.66 7.90 2.36
C GLU A 5 7.39 6.60 2.68
N GLU A 6 7.78 6.40 3.93
CA GLU A 6 8.40 5.16 4.40
C GLU A 6 7.40 3.99 4.40
N SER A 7 6.15 4.25 4.79
CA SER A 7 5.07 3.26 4.72
C SER A 7 4.75 2.88 3.26
N ALA A 8 4.75 3.86 2.36
CA ALA A 8 4.53 3.66 0.93
C ALA A 8 5.66 2.89 0.27
N LYS A 9 6.92 3.22 0.59
CA LYS A 9 8.10 2.46 0.14
C LYS A 9 8.05 1.02 0.65
N THR A 10 7.71 0.81 1.92
CA THR A 10 7.59 -0.53 2.50
C THR A 10 6.51 -1.35 1.82
N LEU A 11 5.32 -0.77 1.59
CA LEU A 11 4.23 -1.47 0.91
C LEU A 11 4.57 -1.78 -0.56
N MET A 12 5.26 -0.85 -1.22
CA MET A 12 5.76 -1.04 -2.58
C MET A 12 6.79 -2.18 -2.63
N ASP A 13 7.83 -2.14 -1.80
CA ASP A 13 8.86 -3.18 -1.77
C ASP A 13 8.24 -4.57 -1.51
N ASN A 14 7.32 -4.67 -0.55
CA ASN A 14 6.59 -5.92 -0.29
C ASN A 14 5.76 -6.39 -1.50
N TYR A 15 5.11 -5.47 -2.22
CA TYR A 15 4.40 -5.80 -3.46
C TYR A 15 5.35 -6.34 -4.53
N LEU A 16 6.52 -5.71 -4.73
CA LEU A 16 7.51 -6.12 -5.73
C LEU A 16 8.08 -7.52 -5.43
N ASP A 17 8.40 -7.81 -4.16
CA ASP A 17 8.88 -9.12 -3.74
C ASP A 17 7.85 -10.22 -4.06
N ASN A 18 6.58 -9.97 -3.73
CA ASN A 18 5.49 -10.91 -4.02
C ASN A 18 5.25 -11.10 -5.52
N VAL A 19 5.37 -10.03 -6.32
CA VAL A 19 5.27 -10.10 -7.79
C VAL A 19 6.39 -10.97 -8.36
N GLU A 20 7.62 -10.76 -7.92
CA GLU A 20 8.77 -11.54 -8.38
C GLU A 20 8.60 -13.02 -8.03
N ALA A 21 8.24 -13.32 -6.78
CA ALA A 21 7.96 -14.67 -6.33
C ALA A 21 6.81 -15.33 -7.12
N TYR A 22 5.71 -14.62 -7.34
CA TYR A 22 4.57 -15.11 -8.12
C TYR A 22 4.94 -15.43 -9.56
N CYS A 23 5.60 -14.51 -10.26
CA CYS A 23 5.95 -14.68 -11.67
C CYS A 23 7.03 -15.75 -11.88
N ASN A 24 8.00 -15.85 -10.96
CA ASN A 24 9.07 -16.85 -11.04
C ASN A 24 8.68 -18.22 -10.44
N LYS A 25 7.48 -18.33 -9.85
CA LYS A 25 7.02 -19.52 -9.10
C LYS A 25 7.97 -19.90 -7.95
N ASN A 26 8.56 -18.88 -7.33
CA ASN A 26 9.44 -19.02 -6.19
C ASN A 26 8.67 -18.76 -4.89
N LYS A 27 9.20 -19.28 -3.79
CA LYS A 27 8.73 -18.92 -2.46
C LYS A 27 9.53 -17.72 -1.94
N LEU A 28 8.86 -16.89 -1.15
CA LEU A 28 9.51 -15.88 -0.33
C LEU A 28 10.05 -16.51 0.94
N ARG A 29 10.97 -15.83 1.60
CA ARG A 29 11.50 -16.24 2.88
C ARG A 29 11.16 -15.18 3.92
N ASP A 30 10.50 -15.58 4.99
CA ASP A 30 10.21 -14.68 6.10
C ASP A 30 11.54 -14.20 6.72
N PRO A 31 11.77 -12.90 6.86
CA PRO A 31 13.04 -12.37 7.36
C PRO A 31 13.25 -12.60 8.87
N LEU A 32 12.19 -12.89 9.64
CA LEU A 32 12.24 -13.12 11.08
C LEU A 32 12.38 -14.61 11.40
N THR A 33 11.55 -15.46 10.78
CA THR A 33 11.51 -16.90 11.07
C THR A 33 12.39 -17.70 10.12
N GLY A 34 12.68 -17.16 8.93
CA GLY A 34 13.41 -17.85 7.87
C GLY A 34 12.58 -18.89 7.14
N GLU A 35 11.27 -18.98 7.42
CA GLU A 35 10.36 -19.95 6.81
C GLU A 35 10.03 -19.61 5.36
N GLU A 36 9.80 -20.63 4.54
CA GLU A 36 9.35 -20.44 3.18
C GLU A 36 7.84 -20.14 3.13
N MET A 37 7.47 -19.06 2.46
CA MET A 37 6.08 -18.63 2.30
C MET A 37 5.74 -18.48 0.82
N ASN A 38 4.51 -18.84 0.46
CA ASN A 38 4.01 -18.56 -0.88
C ASN A 38 3.80 -17.05 -1.04
N PRO A 39 3.88 -16.52 -2.28
CA PRO A 39 3.54 -15.12 -2.55
C PRO A 39 2.11 -14.82 -2.09
N ASP A 40 1.96 -13.72 -1.36
CA ASP A 40 0.70 -13.23 -0.82
C ASP A 40 -0.14 -12.60 -1.93
N GLU A 41 -0.96 -13.44 -2.55
CA GLU A 41 -1.88 -13.00 -3.59
C GLU A 41 -2.96 -12.05 -3.07
N LYS A 42 -3.36 -12.17 -1.80
CA LYS A 42 -4.37 -11.27 -1.22
C LYS A 42 -3.82 -9.86 -1.10
N LEU A 43 -2.58 -9.72 -0.64
CA LEU A 43 -1.88 -8.44 -0.62
C LEU A 43 -1.80 -7.83 -2.01
N MET A 44 -1.27 -8.57 -2.99
CA MET A 44 -1.12 -8.08 -4.35
C MET A 44 -2.47 -7.63 -4.95
N ARG A 45 -3.52 -8.44 -4.82
CA ARG A 45 -4.87 -8.10 -5.30
C ARG A 45 -5.40 -6.83 -4.63
N SER A 46 -5.24 -6.70 -3.32
CA SER A 46 -5.74 -5.54 -2.57
C SER A 46 -5.15 -4.21 -3.03
N ILE A 47 -3.94 -4.22 -3.60
CA ILE A 47 -3.26 -3.07 -4.21
C ILE A 47 -3.72 -2.89 -5.67
N GLU A 48 -3.65 -3.95 -6.46
CA GLU A 48 -4.00 -3.96 -7.90
C GLU A 48 -5.44 -3.48 -8.16
N GLU A 49 -6.38 -3.85 -7.30
CA GLU A 49 -7.79 -3.48 -7.41
C GLU A 49 -8.02 -1.98 -7.19
N GLN A 50 -7.12 -1.27 -6.48
CA GLN A 50 -7.24 0.18 -6.26
C GLN A 50 -7.16 1.00 -7.56
N ILE A 51 -6.54 0.42 -8.59
CA ILE A 51 -6.42 1.02 -9.92
C ILE A 51 -7.20 0.22 -10.99
N GLY A 52 -8.17 -0.60 -10.54
CA GLY A 52 -9.11 -1.29 -11.41
C GLY A 52 -8.53 -2.50 -12.17
N ILE A 53 -7.42 -3.09 -11.72
CA ILE A 53 -6.90 -4.31 -12.34
C ILE A 53 -7.82 -5.49 -11.99
N SER A 54 -8.54 -5.98 -12.98
CA SER A 54 -9.42 -7.13 -12.85
C SER A 54 -8.64 -8.43 -12.61
N GLU A 55 -9.34 -9.45 -12.13
CA GLU A 55 -8.77 -10.78 -11.88
C GLU A 55 -8.11 -11.37 -13.14
N ASN A 56 -8.73 -11.17 -14.31
CA ASN A 56 -8.20 -11.65 -15.59
C ASN A 56 -6.95 -10.86 -16.04
N ALA A 57 -6.80 -9.61 -15.57
CA ALA A 57 -5.67 -8.75 -15.93
C ALA A 57 -4.51 -8.84 -14.94
N LYS A 58 -4.68 -9.45 -13.76
CA LYS A 58 -3.68 -9.49 -12.69
C LYS A 58 -2.33 -10.03 -13.16
N LYS A 59 -2.36 -11.13 -13.93
CA LYS A 59 -1.16 -11.81 -14.40
C LYS A 59 -0.37 -10.91 -15.35
N ALA A 60 -1.04 -10.30 -16.32
CA ALA A 60 -0.40 -9.41 -17.28
C ALA A 60 0.21 -8.18 -16.60
N PHE A 61 -0.48 -7.62 -15.61
CA PHE A 61 0.04 -6.48 -14.83
C PHE A 61 1.29 -6.86 -14.03
N ARG A 62 1.27 -7.99 -13.31
CA ARG A 62 2.45 -8.50 -12.57
C ARG A 62 3.65 -8.76 -13.48
N GLU A 63 3.42 -9.37 -14.64
CA GLU A 63 4.46 -9.61 -15.65
C GLU A 63 5.05 -8.30 -16.19
N GLU A 64 4.21 -7.28 -16.45
CA GLU A 64 4.69 -5.95 -16.85
C GLU A 64 5.62 -5.35 -15.79
N ILE A 65 5.23 -5.41 -14.51
CA ILE A 65 6.03 -4.92 -13.39
C ILE A 65 7.37 -5.67 -13.33
N LEU A 66 7.36 -7.00 -13.40
CA LEU A 66 8.60 -7.82 -13.39
C LEU A 66 9.54 -7.47 -14.55
N ILE A 67 9.02 -7.27 -15.75
CA ILE A 67 9.81 -6.87 -16.93
C ILE A 67 10.50 -5.52 -16.67
N ARG A 68 9.79 -4.56 -16.07
CA ARG A 68 10.35 -3.25 -15.74
C ARG A 68 11.41 -3.34 -14.63
N ILE A 69 11.16 -4.09 -13.56
CA ILE A 69 12.16 -4.37 -12.50
C ILE A 69 13.45 -4.92 -13.15
N SER A 70 13.30 -5.94 -13.99
CA SER A 70 14.43 -6.57 -14.69
C SER A 70 15.17 -5.60 -15.61
N ALA A 71 14.45 -4.70 -16.29
CA ALA A 71 15.05 -3.68 -17.16
C ALA A 71 15.86 -2.63 -16.37
N TYR A 72 15.43 -2.29 -15.16
CA TYR A 72 16.17 -1.41 -14.25
C TYR A 72 17.41 -2.11 -13.70
N ALA A 73 17.27 -3.35 -13.25
CA ALA A 73 18.37 -4.16 -12.71
C ALA A 73 19.51 -4.34 -13.73
N ARG A 74 19.18 -4.62 -15.01
CA ARG A 74 20.18 -4.70 -16.11
C ARG A 74 20.96 -3.40 -16.34
N LYS A 75 20.43 -2.26 -15.90
CA LYS A 75 21.08 -0.94 -15.99
C LYS A 75 21.78 -0.55 -14.68
N GLY A 76 21.86 -1.45 -13.70
CA GLY A 76 22.39 -1.15 -12.36
C GLY A 76 21.52 -0.15 -11.58
N LYS A 77 20.23 -0.03 -11.92
CA LYS A 77 19.28 0.87 -11.25
C LYS A 77 18.29 0.08 -10.42
N ARG A 78 17.86 0.65 -9.30
CA ARG A 78 16.75 0.11 -8.49
C ARG A 78 15.42 0.61 -9.04
N PHE A 79 14.43 -0.28 -9.11
CA PHE A 79 13.04 0.09 -9.32
C PHE A 79 12.49 0.61 -7.98
N ASP A 80 12.20 1.90 -7.91
CA ASP A 80 11.79 2.61 -6.69
C ASP A 80 10.33 3.07 -6.75
N TYR A 81 9.88 3.71 -5.67
CA TYR A 81 8.52 4.22 -5.51
C TYR A 81 8.05 5.16 -6.64
N ASN A 82 8.99 5.87 -7.30
CA ASN A 82 8.68 6.80 -8.39
C ASN A 82 8.87 6.19 -9.78
N SER A 83 9.30 4.92 -9.87
CA SER A 83 9.64 4.26 -11.13
C SER A 83 8.41 3.86 -11.96
N HIS A 84 7.22 3.87 -11.37
CA HIS A 84 5.97 3.52 -12.07
C HIS A 84 4.76 4.25 -11.50
N GLU A 85 4.20 5.17 -12.29
CA GLU A 85 3.11 6.05 -11.88
C GLU A 85 1.84 5.29 -11.44
N ARG A 86 1.33 4.35 -12.26
CA ARG A 86 0.12 3.59 -11.89
C ARG A 86 0.29 2.76 -10.62
N LEU A 87 1.46 2.14 -10.44
CA LEU A 87 1.72 1.34 -9.24
C LEU A 87 1.86 2.25 -8.02
N ARG A 88 2.52 3.41 -8.15
CA ARG A 88 2.57 4.44 -7.12
C ARG A 88 1.16 4.87 -6.69
N GLU A 89 0.29 5.15 -7.66
CA GLU A 89 -1.12 5.49 -7.41
C GLU A 89 -1.86 4.37 -6.67
N ALA A 90 -1.66 3.11 -7.06
CA ALA A 90 -2.25 1.95 -6.40
C ALA A 90 -1.82 1.85 -4.92
N ILE A 91 -0.53 2.06 -4.64
CA ILE A 91 0.02 2.07 -3.28
C ILE A 91 -0.56 3.21 -2.45
N GLN A 92 -0.65 4.42 -3.01
CA GLN A 92 -1.24 5.58 -2.32
C GLN A 92 -2.71 5.33 -1.97
N LYS A 93 -3.50 4.86 -2.95
CA LYS A 93 -4.92 4.54 -2.74
C LYS A 93 -5.11 3.43 -1.72
N LYS A 94 -4.27 2.39 -1.76
CA LYS A 94 -4.31 1.30 -0.77
C LYS A 94 -4.06 1.83 0.64
N LEU A 95 -3.00 2.62 0.84
CA LEU A 95 -2.72 3.23 2.12
C LEU A 95 -3.88 4.11 2.60
N PHE A 96 -4.47 4.91 1.71
CA PHE A 96 -5.63 5.72 2.05
C PHE A 96 -6.86 4.88 2.44
N ALA A 97 -7.12 3.79 1.72
CA ALA A 97 -8.21 2.87 2.03
C ALA A 97 -8.01 2.20 3.39
N ASP A 98 -6.79 1.70 3.66
CA ASP A 98 -6.46 1.07 4.95
C ASP A 98 -6.58 2.07 6.12
N LEU A 99 -6.15 3.32 5.90
CA LEU A 99 -6.30 4.38 6.87
C LEU A 99 -7.78 4.71 7.13
N LYS A 100 -8.61 4.76 6.08
CA LYS A 100 -10.06 4.97 6.19
C LYS A 100 -10.71 3.88 7.04
N ASP A 101 -10.35 2.62 6.81
CA ASP A 101 -10.90 1.48 7.57
C ASP A 101 -10.51 1.55 9.05
N VAL A 102 -9.27 1.96 9.35
CA VAL A 102 -8.82 2.19 10.74
C VAL A 102 -9.64 3.30 11.40
N VAL A 103 -9.87 4.42 10.73
CA VAL A 103 -10.65 5.53 11.29
C VAL A 103 -12.09 5.08 11.58
N LYS A 104 -12.73 4.35 10.66
CA LYS A 104 -14.09 3.84 10.84
C LYS A 104 -14.23 2.91 12.06
N ILE A 105 -13.26 2.02 12.26
CA ILE A 105 -13.22 1.15 13.45
C ILE A 105 -13.07 2.00 14.72
N THR A 106 -12.22 3.02 14.66
CA THR A 106 -11.95 3.92 15.79
C THR A 106 -13.16 4.78 16.14
N THR A 107 -13.90 5.32 15.17
CA THR A 107 -15.12 6.12 15.42
C THR A 107 -16.30 5.27 15.88
N SER A 108 -16.32 3.98 15.56
CA SER A 108 -17.37 3.03 15.98
C SER A 108 -17.14 2.41 17.36
N THR A 109 -15.94 2.55 17.93
CA THR A 109 -15.61 2.02 19.26
C THR A 109 -15.93 3.04 20.36
N LYS A 110 -16.63 2.61 21.42
CA LYS A 110 -17.02 3.49 22.55
C LYS A 110 -15.82 4.11 23.28
N THR A 111 -14.65 3.47 23.21
CA THR A 111 -13.40 3.93 23.83
C THR A 111 -12.22 3.54 22.94
N PRO A 112 -11.79 4.44 22.02
CA PRO A 112 -10.56 4.26 21.25
C PRO A 112 -9.33 4.13 22.14
N ASP A 113 -8.36 3.31 21.74
CA ASP A 113 -7.03 3.32 22.37
C ASP A 113 -6.16 4.49 21.85
N GLU A 114 -5.07 4.81 22.57
CA GLU A 114 -4.16 5.91 22.21
C GLU A 114 -3.51 5.74 20.82
N GLN A 115 -3.22 4.51 20.40
CA GLN A 115 -2.60 4.26 19.09
C GLN A 115 -3.59 4.51 17.95
N GLN A 116 -4.85 4.12 18.14
CA GLN A 116 -5.94 4.39 17.22
C GLN A 116 -6.17 5.89 17.06
N LEU A 117 -6.27 6.64 18.17
CA LEU A 117 -6.43 8.10 18.15
C LEU A 117 -5.27 8.80 17.44
N LYS A 118 -4.04 8.32 17.66
CA LYS A 118 -2.86 8.89 17.02
C LYS A 118 -2.87 8.67 15.50
N LYS A 119 -3.26 7.48 15.04
CA LYS A 119 -3.47 7.22 13.60
C LYS A 119 -4.56 8.10 13.00
N VAL A 120 -5.69 8.29 13.69
CA VAL A 120 -6.76 9.19 13.22
C VAL A 120 -6.24 10.62 13.02
N ASN A 121 -5.46 11.13 13.98
CA ASN A 121 -4.89 12.48 13.88
C ASN A 121 -3.87 12.61 12.72
N GLU A 122 -3.08 11.58 12.44
CA GLU A 122 -2.20 11.57 11.26
C GLU A 122 -3.00 11.58 9.94
N VAL A 123 -4.14 10.89 9.90
CA VAL A 123 -5.04 10.88 8.73
C VAL A 123 -5.65 12.27 8.51
N VAL A 124 -6.12 12.91 9.58
CA VAL A 124 -6.64 14.29 9.53
C VAL A 124 -5.56 15.23 9.00
N ALA A 125 -4.33 15.15 9.51
CA ALA A 125 -3.21 15.98 9.05
C ALA A 125 -2.92 15.78 7.55
N ARG A 126 -2.96 14.54 7.03
CA ARG A 126 -2.76 14.31 5.59
C ARG A 126 -3.90 14.78 4.71
N LEU A 127 -5.14 14.60 5.12
CA LEU A 127 -6.28 15.15 4.38
C LEU A 127 -6.12 16.66 4.22
N ILE A 128 -5.58 17.34 5.23
CA ILE A 128 -5.27 18.76 5.19
C ILE A 128 -4.11 19.06 4.24
N ASP A 129 -2.96 18.42 4.46
CA ASP A 129 -1.71 18.77 3.77
C ASP A 129 -1.68 18.36 2.28
N GLU A 130 -2.23 17.19 1.95
CA GLU A 130 -2.11 16.61 0.60
C GLU A 130 -3.38 16.78 -0.24
N HIS A 131 -4.54 16.95 0.40
CA HIS A 131 -5.83 17.04 -0.29
C HIS A 131 -6.57 18.36 -0.06
N GLY A 132 -5.95 19.31 0.66
CA GLY A 132 -6.48 20.67 0.85
C GLY A 132 -7.74 20.75 1.72
N TYR A 133 -8.03 19.72 2.53
CA TYR A 133 -9.09 19.80 3.52
C TYR A 133 -8.67 20.75 4.65
N ASN A 134 -9.63 21.25 5.44
CA ASN A 134 -9.32 21.91 6.70
C ASN A 134 -9.62 20.92 7.84
N SER A 135 -9.12 21.20 9.05
CA SER A 135 -9.28 20.27 10.18
C SER A 135 -10.73 19.90 10.47
N THR A 136 -11.65 20.84 10.30
CA THR A 136 -13.08 20.62 10.49
C THR A 136 -13.66 19.74 9.39
N SER A 137 -13.37 20.02 8.11
CA SER A 137 -13.89 19.25 6.98
C SER A 137 -13.26 17.86 6.88
N ALA A 138 -11.99 17.71 7.26
CA ALA A 138 -11.34 16.40 7.42
C ALA A 138 -11.99 15.60 8.55
N ASN A 139 -12.22 16.20 9.73
CA ASN A 139 -12.91 15.51 10.82
C ASN A 139 -14.39 15.21 10.53
N GLU A 140 -15.11 16.11 9.86
CA GLU A 140 -16.50 15.88 9.44
C GLU A 140 -16.60 14.80 8.37
N LEU A 141 -15.69 14.79 7.39
CA LEU A 141 -15.57 13.71 6.42
C LEU A 141 -15.39 12.37 7.14
N LEU A 142 -14.52 12.32 8.15
CA LEU A 142 -14.27 11.11 8.93
C LEU A 142 -15.44 10.71 9.87
N LYS A 143 -16.23 11.66 10.37
CA LYS A 143 -17.39 11.41 11.23
C LYS A 143 -18.66 11.02 10.46
N ASN A 144 -18.82 11.51 9.23
CA ASN A 144 -20.00 11.29 8.38
C ASN A 144 -19.80 10.12 7.38
N MET A 145 -18.76 9.31 7.57
CA MET A 145 -18.44 8.07 6.82
C MET A 145 -18.89 6.82 7.56
#